data_AF-A0A0W4ZLI7-F1
#
_entry.id   AF-A0A0W4ZLI7-F1
#
_cell.length_a   1.000
_cell.length_b   1.000
_cell.length_c   1.000
_cell.angle_alpha   90.00
_cell.angle_beta   90.00
_cell.angle_gamma   90.00
#
_symmetry.space_group_name_H-M   'P 1'
#
loop_
_entity.id
_entity.type
_entity.pdbx_description
1 polymer ?
#
loop_
_entity_poly.entity_id
_entity_poly.type
_entity_poly.pdbx_seq_one_letter_code
_entity_poly.pdbx_strand_id
1 'polypeptide(L)'
;MESEMIVESVVSLPEQERVDSQEERLDRRERLQRMGDDEQKRGQRFFGTLMGTLGKFQKESVFLQEKNAKRAEIEARLAECMRKEKEEVEERVRIEKDEKQRAAERIRKASLREFEKLSLETYYKNKIASARALKTTTLPVLFYQPWKLSSKEEERAKFRVEELERKYQQELKELEERLSCEDSVYIKEVDVSMSTQETCEINVDTG
;
A
#
# COMPACT_ATOMS: atom_id res chain seq x y z
N MET A 1 1.53 -10.90 -26.13
CA MET A 1 2.89 -10.33 -26.19
C MET A 1 3.82 -11.41 -25.68
N GLU A 2 4.31 -12.16 -26.68
CA GLU A 2 5.51 -12.98 -26.76
C GLU A 2 6.09 -13.56 -25.46
N SER A 3 5.77 -14.85 -25.27
CA SER A 3 6.52 -15.79 -24.46
C SER A 3 7.77 -16.23 -25.23
N GLU A 4 8.94 -15.70 -24.90
CA GLU A 4 10.20 -16.26 -25.39
C GLU A 4 10.68 -17.36 -24.44
N MET A 5 10.42 -18.61 -24.86
CA MET A 5 11.10 -19.78 -24.34
C MET A 5 12.57 -19.71 -24.78
N ILE A 6 13.49 -19.53 -23.83
CA ILE A 6 14.91 -19.71 -24.09
C ILE A 6 15.17 -21.21 -24.17
N VAL A 7 15.20 -21.69 -25.41
CA VAL A 7 15.51 -23.06 -25.80
C VAL A 7 16.99 -23.32 -25.52
N GLU A 8 17.27 -24.50 -24.94
CA GLU A 8 18.60 -25.03 -24.70
C GLU A 8 19.53 -24.89 -25.92
N SER A 9 20.70 -24.28 -25.72
CA SER A 9 21.88 -24.62 -26.53
C SER A 9 22.89 -25.31 -25.63
N VAL A 10 22.66 -26.61 -25.39
CA VAL A 10 23.73 -27.51 -24.96
C VAL A 10 24.71 -27.54 -26.13
N VAL A 11 25.72 -26.67 -26.06
CA VAL A 11 26.86 -26.71 -26.96
C VAL A 11 27.61 -27.98 -26.61
N SER A 12 27.25 -29.06 -27.32
CA SER A 12 28.02 -30.29 -27.37
C SER A 12 29.40 -29.93 -27.90
N LEU A 13 30.37 -29.84 -27.00
CA LEU A 13 31.77 -29.77 -27.38
C LEU A 13 32.12 -31.07 -28.10
N PRO A 14 32.82 -31.02 -29.25
CA PRO A 14 33.29 -32.23 -29.89
C PRO A 14 34.33 -32.86 -28.97
N GLU A 15 34.06 -34.10 -28.54
CA GLU A 15 35.02 -34.93 -27.83
C GLU A 15 36.12 -35.31 -28.83
N GLN A 16 37.18 -34.52 -28.82
CA GLN A 16 38.33 -34.67 -29.69
C GLN A 16 39.18 -35.82 -29.16
N GLU A 17 38.90 -37.05 -29.60
CA GLU A 17 39.77 -38.21 -29.37
C GLU A 17 41.18 -37.88 -29.84
N ARG A 18 42.12 -37.76 -28.89
CA ARG A 18 43.54 -37.62 -29.20
C ARG A 18 44.11 -38.98 -29.57
N VAL A 19 44.06 -39.31 -30.85
CA VAL A 19 44.86 -40.40 -31.39
C VAL A 19 46.30 -39.90 -31.54
N ASP A 20 47.09 -40.06 -30.47
CA ASP A 20 48.52 -39.70 -30.43
C ASP A 20 49.30 -40.74 -31.27
N SER A 21 49.40 -40.48 -32.57
CA SER A 21 50.04 -41.37 -33.53
C SER A 21 51.54 -41.51 -33.21
N GLN A 22 52.11 -42.72 -33.37
CA GLN A 22 53.55 -42.95 -33.10
C GLN A 22 54.47 -41.99 -33.87
N GLU A 23 54.04 -41.54 -35.05
CA GLU A 23 54.74 -40.54 -35.86
C GLU A 23 54.79 -39.15 -35.22
N GLU A 24 53.72 -38.68 -34.57
CA GLU A 24 53.73 -37.40 -33.84
C GLU A 24 54.66 -37.45 -32.63
N ARG A 25 54.78 -38.61 -31.99
CA ARG A 25 55.70 -38.81 -30.86
C ARG A 25 57.16 -38.85 -31.31
N LEU A 26 57.44 -39.41 -32.48
CA LEU A 26 58.78 -39.43 -33.08
C LEU A 26 59.19 -38.04 -33.56
N ASP A 27 58.29 -37.32 -34.22
CA ASP A 27 58.52 -35.95 -34.70
C ASP A 27 58.70 -34.96 -33.54
N ARG A 28 57.93 -35.11 -32.45
CA ARG A 28 58.14 -34.34 -31.21
C ARG A 28 59.50 -34.64 -30.58
N ARG A 29 59.96 -35.90 -30.60
CA ARG A 29 61.28 -36.31 -30.10
C ARG A 29 62.41 -35.76 -30.97
N GLU A 30 62.26 -35.81 -32.29
CA GLU A 30 63.26 -35.25 -33.22
C GLU A 30 63.35 -33.73 -33.12
N ARG A 31 62.22 -33.01 -33.01
CA ARG A 31 62.23 -31.56 -32.79
C ARG A 31 62.90 -31.17 -31.49
N LEU A 32 62.67 -31.93 -30.40
CA LEU A 32 63.36 -31.71 -29.13
C LEU A 32 64.87 -31.96 -29.26
N GLN A 33 65.29 -33.02 -29.96
CA GLN A 33 66.72 -33.32 -30.18
C GLN A 33 67.45 -32.29 -31.06
N ARG A 34 66.72 -31.53 -31.90
CA ARG A 34 67.28 -30.43 -32.71
C ARG A 34 67.40 -29.11 -31.96
N MET A 35 66.75 -28.97 -30.80
CA MET A 35 66.89 -27.82 -29.92
C MET A 35 68.05 -28.06 -28.96
N GLY A 36 68.92 -27.06 -28.78
CA GLY A 36 70.07 -27.20 -27.87
C GLY A 36 69.62 -27.50 -26.43
N ASP A 37 70.48 -28.17 -25.66
CA ASP A 37 70.24 -28.49 -24.24
C ASP A 37 69.78 -27.28 -23.41
N ASP A 38 70.28 -26.09 -23.75
CA ASP A 38 69.91 -24.82 -23.12
C ASP A 38 68.46 -24.41 -23.41
N GLU A 39 67.97 -24.71 -24.61
CA GLU A 39 66.62 -24.36 -25.06
C GLU A 39 65.57 -25.33 -24.47
N GLN A 40 65.93 -26.60 -24.27
CA GLN A 40 65.11 -27.56 -23.52
C GLN A 40 65.02 -27.18 -22.03
N LYS A 41 66.16 -26.87 -21.39
CA LYS A 41 66.17 -26.41 -19.98
C LYS A 41 65.39 -25.11 -19.81
N ARG A 42 65.49 -24.21 -20.78
CA ARG A 42 64.70 -22.98 -20.85
C ARG A 42 63.21 -23.29 -20.99
N GLY A 43 62.82 -24.15 -21.93
CA GLY A 43 61.43 -24.58 -22.12
C GLY A 43 60.81 -25.25 -20.88
N GLN A 44 61.58 -26.09 -20.17
CA GLN A 44 61.14 -26.71 -18.92
C GLN A 44 60.92 -25.67 -17.81
N ARG A 45 61.79 -24.67 -17.69
CA ARG A 45 61.62 -23.55 -16.76
C ARG A 45 60.41 -22.70 -17.13
N PHE A 46 60.23 -22.35 -18.40
CA PHE A 46 59.07 -21.58 -18.87
C PHE A 46 57.75 -22.32 -18.61
N PHE A 47 57.70 -23.63 -18.90
CA PHE A 47 56.52 -24.44 -18.64
C PHE A 47 56.23 -24.59 -17.14
N GLY A 48 57.27 -24.75 -16.31
CA GLY A 48 57.14 -24.75 -14.85
C GLY A 48 56.65 -23.41 -14.30
N THR A 49 57.13 -22.28 -14.83
CA THR A 49 56.62 -20.95 -14.48
C THR A 49 55.16 -20.80 -14.90
N LEU A 50 54.79 -21.22 -16.11
CA LEU A 50 53.43 -21.10 -16.62
C LEU A 50 52.42 -21.97 -15.84
N MET A 51 52.77 -23.23 -15.56
CA MET A 51 51.93 -24.11 -14.73
C MET A 51 51.88 -23.64 -13.26
N GLY A 52 52.97 -23.07 -12.75
CA GLY A 52 53.01 -22.41 -11.45
C GLY A 52 52.10 -21.19 -11.38
N THR A 53 52.05 -20.36 -12.44
CA THR A 53 51.11 -19.24 -12.54
C THR A 53 49.68 -19.71 -12.69
N LEU A 54 49.41 -20.76 -13.49
CA LEU A 54 48.06 -21.32 -13.64
C LEU A 54 47.52 -21.90 -12.33
N GLY A 55 48.36 -22.60 -11.55
CA GLY A 55 47.98 -23.07 -10.21
C GLY A 55 47.75 -21.93 -9.22
N LYS A 56 48.46 -20.80 -9.35
CA LYS A 56 48.18 -19.58 -8.58
C LYS A 56 46.86 -18.95 -8.99
N PHE A 57 46.57 -18.84 -10.30
CA PHE A 57 45.29 -18.35 -10.81
C PHE A 57 44.12 -19.23 -10.38
N GLN A 58 44.26 -20.56 -10.38
CA GLN A 58 43.22 -21.47 -9.90
C GLN A 58 42.95 -21.31 -8.40
N LYS A 59 44.00 -21.15 -7.58
CA LYS A 59 43.83 -20.89 -6.13
C LYS A 59 43.23 -19.52 -5.87
N GLU A 60 43.65 -18.50 -6.62
CA GLU A 60 43.13 -17.15 -6.53
C GLU A 60 41.68 -17.06 -7.00
N SER A 61 41.30 -17.81 -8.05
CA SER A 61 39.91 -17.89 -8.51
C SER A 61 39.00 -18.56 -7.49
N VAL A 62 39.45 -19.65 -6.85
CA VAL A 62 38.69 -20.33 -5.77
C VAL A 62 38.55 -19.42 -4.55
N PHE A 63 39.63 -18.76 -4.12
CA PHE A 63 39.57 -17.80 -3.02
C PHE A 63 38.65 -16.61 -3.33
N LEU A 64 38.68 -16.11 -4.56
CA LEU A 64 37.80 -15.03 -5.00
C LEU A 64 36.33 -15.48 -5.07
N GLN A 65 36.07 -16.70 -5.52
CA GLN A 65 34.74 -17.31 -5.48
C GLN A 65 34.23 -17.46 -4.05
N GLU A 66 35.03 -17.98 -3.12
CA GLU A 66 34.66 -18.08 -1.71
C GLU A 66 34.40 -16.72 -1.06
N LYS A 67 35.22 -15.71 -1.38
CA LYS A 67 35.03 -14.34 -0.92
C LYS A 67 33.75 -13.72 -1.47
N ASN A 68 33.45 -13.96 -2.74
CA ASN A 68 32.22 -13.49 -3.37
C ASN A 68 30.99 -14.22 -2.81
N ALA A 69 31.09 -15.52 -2.51
CA ALA A 69 30.02 -16.28 -1.86
C ALA A 69 29.71 -15.73 -0.46
N LYS A 70 30.75 -15.47 0.36
CA LYS A 70 30.58 -14.86 1.68
C LYS A 70 29.99 -13.45 1.60
N ARG A 71 30.39 -12.65 0.61
CA ARG A 71 29.79 -11.33 0.36
C ARG A 71 28.33 -11.45 -0.03
N ALA A 72 27.98 -12.36 -0.93
CA ALA A 72 26.61 -12.61 -1.34
C ALA A 72 25.73 -13.07 -0.17
N GLU A 73 26.25 -13.90 0.73
CA GLU A 73 25.54 -14.31 1.96
C GLU A 73 25.28 -13.13 2.90
N ILE A 74 26.28 -12.26 3.10
CA ILE A 74 26.13 -11.05 3.91
C ILE A 74 25.13 -10.08 3.29
N GLU A 75 25.20 -9.87 1.97
CA GLU A 75 24.28 -9.02 1.22
C GLU A 75 22.85 -9.56 1.24
N ALA A 76 22.66 -10.87 1.11
CA ALA A 76 21.35 -11.52 1.24
C ALA A 76 20.75 -11.30 2.63
N ARG A 77 21.55 -11.53 3.69
CA ARG A 77 21.11 -11.30 5.06
C ARG A 77 20.76 -9.83 5.33
N LEU A 78 21.56 -8.90 4.79
CA LEU A 78 21.29 -7.47 4.89
C LEU A 78 19.99 -7.11 4.15
N ALA A 79 19.80 -7.63 2.93
CA ALA A 79 18.58 -7.40 2.15
C ALA A 79 17.33 -7.93 2.86
N GLU A 80 17.41 -9.10 3.50
CA GLU A 80 16.32 -9.64 4.31
C GLU A 80 16.00 -8.78 5.53
N CYS A 81 17.02 -8.30 6.27
CA CYS A 81 16.83 -7.36 7.37
C CYS A 81 16.16 -6.06 6.89
N MET A 82 16.67 -5.46 5.82
CA MET A 82 16.08 -4.24 5.24
C MET A 82 14.66 -4.46 4.74
N ARG A 83 14.33 -5.66 4.25
CA ARG A 83 12.96 -6.01 3.83
C ARG A 83 12.03 -6.06 5.04
N LYS A 84 12.42 -6.73 6.12
CA LYS A 84 11.62 -6.81 7.36
C LYS A 84 11.37 -5.42 7.96
N GLU A 85 12.41 -4.60 8.06
CA GLU A 85 12.27 -3.22 8.56
C GLU A 85 11.31 -2.39 7.70
N LYS A 86 11.37 -2.53 6.36
CA LYS A 86 10.42 -1.86 5.46
C LYS A 86 8.99 -2.33 5.68
N GLU A 87 8.77 -3.65 5.79
CA GLU A 87 7.45 -4.22 6.04
C GLU A 87 6.86 -3.73 7.36
N GLU A 88 7.65 -3.69 8.44
CA GLU A 88 7.24 -3.16 9.74
C GLU A 88 6.89 -1.66 9.68
N VAL A 89 7.68 -0.87 8.96
CA VAL A 89 7.41 0.56 8.78
C VAL A 89 6.15 0.78 7.94
N GLU A 90 5.97 0.01 6.86
CA GLU A 90 4.79 0.09 6.01
C GLU A 90 3.52 -0.28 6.77
N GLU A 91 3.57 -1.32 7.61
CA GLU A 91 2.46 -1.72 8.47
C GLU A 91 2.12 -0.62 9.50
N ARG A 92 3.12 -0.06 10.18
CA ARG A 92 2.91 1.06 11.12
C ARG A 92 2.29 2.27 10.44
N VAL A 93 2.79 2.64 9.26
CA VAL A 93 2.27 3.76 8.47
C VAL A 93 0.84 3.48 8.02
N ARG A 94 0.51 2.23 7.67
CA ARG A 94 -0.85 1.83 7.30
C ARG A 94 -1.81 1.98 8.47
N ILE A 95 -1.45 1.45 9.64
CA ILE A 95 -2.25 1.58 10.87
C ILE A 95 -2.47 3.05 11.21
N GLU A 96 -1.42 3.87 11.21
CA GLU A 96 -1.53 5.30 11.51
C GLU A 96 -2.43 6.04 10.51
N LYS A 97 -2.35 5.70 9.21
CA LYS A 97 -3.23 6.26 8.18
C LYS A 97 -4.68 5.87 8.42
N ASP A 98 -4.94 4.61 8.72
CA ASP A 98 -6.29 4.10 8.96
C ASP A 98 -6.90 4.76 10.22
N GLU A 99 -6.12 4.93 11.29
CA GLU A 99 -6.54 5.65 12.49
C GLU A 99 -6.86 7.12 12.20
N LYS A 100 -5.98 7.82 11.46
CA LYS A 100 -6.21 9.21 11.04
C LYS A 100 -7.46 9.35 10.19
N GLN A 101 -7.70 8.42 9.26
CA GLN A 101 -8.91 8.41 8.44
C GLN A 101 -10.16 8.21 9.30
N ARG A 102 -10.15 7.24 10.22
CA ARG A 102 -11.28 7.01 11.16
C ARG A 102 -11.54 8.23 12.05
N ALA A 103 -10.49 8.90 12.51
CA ALA A 103 -10.63 10.12 13.31
C ALA A 103 -11.22 11.27 12.48
N ALA A 104 -10.72 11.48 11.26
CA ALA A 104 -11.25 12.49 10.34
C ALA A 104 -12.71 12.23 9.98
N GLU A 105 -13.09 10.97 9.75
CA GLU A 105 -14.47 10.57 9.47
C GLU A 105 -15.39 10.84 10.67
N ARG A 106 -14.94 10.54 11.90
CA ARG A 106 -15.69 10.88 13.12
C ARG A 106 -15.96 12.37 13.25
N ILE A 107 -14.93 13.20 13.03
CA ILE A 107 -15.07 14.66 13.06
C ILE A 107 -16.05 15.12 11.97
N ARG A 108 -15.89 14.62 10.74
CA ARG A 108 -16.77 14.97 9.62
C ARG A 108 -18.23 14.61 9.89
N LYS A 109 -18.48 13.41 10.43
CA LYS A 109 -19.83 12.98 10.83
C LYS A 109 -20.41 13.91 11.89
N ALA A 110 -19.66 14.19 12.95
CA ALA A 110 -20.09 15.12 13.99
C ALA A 110 -20.43 16.51 13.44
N SER A 111 -19.57 17.07 12.58
CA SER A 111 -19.82 18.36 11.92
C SER A 111 -21.07 18.34 11.04
N LEU A 112 -21.31 17.25 10.29
CA LEU A 112 -22.50 17.11 9.45
C LEU A 112 -23.79 17.08 10.28
N ARG A 113 -23.78 16.40 11.43
CA ARG A 113 -24.93 16.34 12.34
C ARG A 113 -25.31 17.72 12.88
N GLU A 114 -24.31 18.49 13.30
CA GLU A 114 -24.53 19.85 13.79
C GLU A 114 -24.97 20.80 12.67
N PHE A 115 -24.40 20.64 11.48
CA PHE A 115 -24.85 21.38 10.31
C PHE A 115 -26.32 21.09 9.97
N GLU A 116 -26.73 19.82 10.02
CA GLU A 116 -28.10 19.41 9.73
C GLU A 116 -29.10 20.04 10.72
N LYS A 117 -28.82 19.97 12.02
CA LYS A 117 -29.63 20.64 13.06
C LYS A 117 -29.74 22.15 12.80
N LEU A 118 -28.62 22.82 12.55
CA LEU A 118 -28.59 24.26 12.30
C LEU A 118 -29.34 24.65 11.03
N SER A 119 -29.24 23.81 9.98
CA SER A 119 -29.94 24.02 8.72
C SER A 119 -31.45 23.92 8.92
N LEU A 120 -31.92 22.95 9.71
CA LEU A 120 -33.31 22.76 10.06
C LEU A 120 -33.86 23.93 10.86
N GLU A 121 -33.14 24.36 11.90
CA GLU A 121 -33.51 25.52 12.72
C GLU A 121 -33.61 26.78 11.85
N THR A 122 -32.60 27.03 11.01
CA THR A 122 -32.57 28.21 10.13
C THR A 122 -33.72 28.19 9.14
N TYR A 123 -34.02 27.03 8.54
CA TYR A 123 -35.13 26.86 7.63
C TYR A 123 -36.48 27.20 8.30
N TYR A 124 -36.74 26.64 9.48
CA TYR A 124 -38.00 26.86 10.20
C TYR A 124 -38.10 28.27 10.76
N LYS A 125 -37.01 28.86 11.25
CA LYS A 125 -36.95 30.27 11.65
C LYS A 125 -37.37 31.20 10.50
N ASN A 126 -36.85 30.97 9.30
CA ASN A 126 -37.20 31.74 8.10
C ASN A 126 -38.66 31.52 7.67
N LYS A 127 -39.15 30.28 7.74
CA LYS A 127 -40.54 29.94 7.43
C LYS A 127 -41.53 30.58 8.39
N ILE A 128 -41.26 30.51 9.69
CA ILE A 128 -42.10 31.11 10.75
C ILE A 128 -42.14 32.63 10.58
N ALA A 129 -40.99 33.27 10.30
CA ALA A 129 -40.93 34.69 10.00
C ALA A 129 -41.81 35.05 8.79
N SER A 130 -41.75 34.24 7.72
CA SER A 130 -42.53 34.43 6.49
C SER A 130 -44.02 34.14 6.67
N ALA A 131 -44.39 33.26 7.61
CA ALA A 131 -45.78 32.84 7.84
C ALA A 131 -46.69 33.96 8.36
N ARG A 132 -46.11 35.01 8.96
CA ARG A 132 -46.86 36.20 9.41
C ARG A 132 -47.24 37.13 8.25
N ALA A 133 -46.54 37.04 7.13
CA ALA A 133 -46.84 37.87 5.97
C ALA A 133 -48.14 37.44 5.27
N LEU A 134 -48.82 38.45 4.70
CA LEU A 134 -49.93 38.28 3.76
C LEU A 134 -49.39 38.38 2.33
N LYS A 135 -50.14 37.83 1.38
CA LYS A 135 -49.78 37.83 -0.04
C LYS A 135 -50.90 38.44 -0.89
N THR A 136 -50.53 39.16 -1.94
CA THR A 136 -51.50 39.66 -2.92
C THR A 136 -51.95 38.57 -3.91
N THR A 137 -53.12 38.78 -4.53
CA THR A 137 -53.64 37.91 -5.60
C THR A 137 -53.12 38.31 -6.99
N THR A 138 -52.48 39.48 -7.09
CA THR A 138 -51.95 40.03 -8.35
C THR A 138 -50.70 39.28 -8.80
N LEU A 139 -50.36 39.42 -10.08
CA LEU A 139 -49.05 39.04 -10.62
C LEU A 139 -48.25 40.33 -10.89
N PRO A 140 -47.10 40.55 -10.24
CA PRO A 140 -46.40 39.66 -9.31
C PRO A 140 -47.04 39.57 -7.92
N VAL A 141 -46.81 38.44 -7.24
CA VAL A 141 -47.24 38.23 -5.85
C VAL A 141 -46.32 39.02 -4.93
N LEU A 142 -46.91 39.91 -4.12
CA LEU A 142 -46.18 40.71 -3.14
C LEU A 142 -46.49 40.21 -1.74
N PHE A 143 -45.44 39.96 -0.96
CA PHE A 143 -45.55 39.68 0.47
C PHE A 143 -45.49 40.98 1.26
N TYR A 144 -46.44 41.19 2.16
CA TYR A 144 -46.50 42.42 2.96
C TYR A 144 -47.07 42.14 4.36
N GLN A 145 -46.80 43.06 5.28
CA GLN A 145 -47.39 43.06 6.61
C GLN A 145 -48.08 44.42 6.84
N PRO A 146 -49.42 44.45 6.94
CA PRO A 146 -50.14 45.70 7.14
C PRO A 146 -49.91 46.26 8.56
N TRP A 147 -50.06 47.58 8.72
CA TRP A 147 -49.95 48.26 10.02
C TRP A 147 -51.03 47.81 11.03
N LYS A 148 -52.21 47.42 10.53
CA LYS A 148 -53.29 46.83 11.32
C LYS A 148 -53.74 45.55 10.64
N LEU A 149 -53.67 44.42 11.34
CA LEU A 149 -54.25 43.16 10.88
C LEU A 149 -55.71 43.06 11.30
N SER A 150 -56.55 42.48 10.44
CA SER A 150 -57.88 42.03 10.86
C SER A 150 -57.75 40.86 11.84
N SER A 151 -58.65 40.76 12.81
CA SER A 151 -58.67 39.66 13.79
C SER A 151 -58.64 38.28 13.10
N LYS A 152 -59.36 38.12 11.98
CA LYS A 152 -59.37 36.88 11.19
C LYS A 152 -58.02 36.58 10.52
N GLU A 153 -57.29 37.61 10.11
CA GLU A 153 -55.97 37.46 9.47
C GLU A 153 -54.89 37.15 10.50
N GLU A 154 -54.99 37.77 11.68
CA GLU A 154 -54.11 37.49 12.81
C GLU A 154 -54.27 36.05 13.29
N GLU A 155 -55.51 35.57 13.45
CA GLU A 155 -55.79 34.18 13.81
C GLU A 155 -55.24 33.20 12.77
N ARG A 156 -55.41 33.50 11.48
CA ARG A 156 -54.80 32.71 10.39
C ARG A 156 -53.27 32.72 10.43
N ALA A 157 -52.65 33.84 10.78
CA ALA A 157 -51.20 33.92 10.93
C ALA A 157 -50.71 33.09 12.14
N LYS A 158 -51.41 33.19 13.28
CA LYS A 158 -51.13 32.39 14.48
C LYS A 158 -51.25 30.90 14.19
N PHE A 159 -52.34 30.47 13.57
CA PHE A 159 -52.52 29.07 13.18
C PHE A 159 -51.41 28.56 12.27
N ARG A 160 -50.99 29.35 11.27
CA ARG A 160 -49.86 28.99 10.39
C ARG A 160 -48.53 28.87 11.16
N VAL A 161 -48.29 29.77 12.11
CA VAL A 161 -47.08 29.74 12.95
C VAL A 161 -47.10 28.48 13.84
N GLU A 162 -48.21 28.22 14.54
CA GLU A 162 -48.35 27.04 15.39
C GLU A 162 -48.23 25.73 14.59
N GLU A 163 -48.74 25.68 13.36
CA GLU A 163 -48.58 24.52 12.49
C GLU A 163 -47.12 24.30 12.11
N LEU A 164 -46.39 25.36 11.78
CA LEU A 164 -44.95 25.27 11.46
C LEU A 164 -44.12 24.91 12.67
N GLU A 165 -44.43 25.45 13.85
CA GLU A 165 -43.78 25.07 15.10
C GLU A 165 -44.02 23.60 15.41
N ARG A 166 -45.24 23.10 15.23
CA ARG A 166 -45.56 21.67 15.40
C ARG A 166 -44.74 20.80 14.44
N LYS A 167 -44.65 21.19 13.16
CA LYS A 167 -43.85 20.47 12.16
C LYS A 167 -42.36 20.52 12.50
N TYR A 168 -41.86 21.67 12.95
CA TYR A 168 -40.48 21.81 13.42
C TYR A 168 -40.17 20.86 14.57
N GLN A 169 -41.05 20.76 15.56
CA GLN A 169 -40.86 19.83 16.68
C GLN A 169 -40.90 18.37 16.24
N GLN A 170 -41.77 18.02 15.29
CA GLN A 170 -41.82 16.68 14.71
C GLN A 170 -40.52 16.34 13.96
N GLU A 171 -40.07 17.20 13.05
CA GLU A 171 -38.83 16.97 12.30
C GLU A 171 -37.60 16.99 13.20
N LEU A 172 -37.56 17.83 14.24
CA LEU A 172 -36.48 17.84 15.22
C LEU A 172 -36.41 16.50 15.97
N LYS A 173 -37.57 15.97 16.37
CA LYS A 173 -37.66 14.67 17.03
C LYS A 173 -37.24 13.52 16.09
N GLU A 174 -37.71 13.53 14.85
CA GLU A 174 -37.31 12.55 13.83
C GLU A 174 -35.79 12.60 13.55
N LEU A 175 -35.21 13.80 13.50
CA LEU A 175 -33.78 14.01 13.36
C LEU A 175 -33.02 13.45 14.56
N GLU A 176 -33.47 13.75 15.79
CA GLU A 176 -32.85 13.25 17.02
C GLU A 176 -32.93 11.72 17.11
N GLU A 177 -34.07 11.12 16.77
CA GLU A 177 -34.24 9.67 16.73
C GLU A 177 -33.32 9.02 15.68
N ARG A 178 -33.18 9.63 14.49
CA ARG A 178 -32.26 9.14 13.47
C ARG A 178 -30.80 9.19 13.94
N LEU A 179 -30.38 10.30 14.54
CA LEU A 179 -29.03 10.46 15.09
C LEU A 179 -28.76 9.48 16.24
N SER A 180 -29.74 9.26 17.11
CA SER A 180 -29.64 8.29 18.21
C SER A 180 -29.53 6.84 17.70
N CYS A 181 -30.29 6.49 16.65
CA CYS A 181 -30.20 5.17 16.03
C CYS A 181 -28.82 4.93 15.43
N GLU A 182 -28.27 5.91 14.69
CA GLU A 182 -26.91 5.86 14.15
C GLU A 182 -25.85 5.65 15.26
N ASP A 183 -25.98 6.34 16.39
CA ASP A 183 -25.06 6.18 17.53
C ASP A 183 -25.16 4.78 18.15
N SER A 184 -26.36 4.21 18.23
CA SER A 184 -26.57 2.85 18.74
C SER A 184 -25.95 1.77 17.84
N VAL A 185 -25.92 1.99 16.53
CA VAL A 185 -25.29 1.09 15.55
C VAL A 185 -23.77 1.15 15.70
N TYR A 186 -23.22 2.36 15.85
CA TYR A 186 -21.78 2.55 16.01
C TYR A 186 -21.21 1.91 17.29
N ILE A 187 -21.93 1.99 18.41
CA ILE A 187 -21.49 1.35 19.67
C ILE A 187 -21.41 -0.19 19.49
N LYS A 188 -22.41 -0.79 18.83
CA LYS A 188 -22.41 -2.25 18.56
C LYS A 188 -21.28 -2.68 17.63
N GLU A 189 -20.93 -1.87 16.62
CA GLU A 189 -19.82 -2.17 15.71
C GLU A 189 -18.46 -2.14 16.42
N VAL A 190 -18.26 -1.20 17.34
CA VAL A 190 -17.03 -1.12 18.15
C VAL A 190 -16.91 -2.35 19.08
N ASP A 191 -17.99 -2.75 19.74
CA ASP A 191 -18.01 -3.94 20.62
C ASP A 191 -17.73 -5.25 19.86
N VAL A 192 -18.28 -5.39 18.64
CA VAL A 192 -18.00 -6.55 17.76
C VAL A 192 -16.52 -6.54 17.31
N SER A 193 -15.94 -5.39 17.01
CA SER A 193 -14.53 -5.30 16.60
C SER A 193 -13.56 -5.63 17.74
N MET A 194 -13.83 -5.17 18.98
CA MET A 194 -13.00 -5.44 20.15
C MET A 194 -13.02 -6.93 20.52
N SER A 195 -14.20 -7.56 20.49
CA SER A 195 -14.32 -9.00 20.75
C SER A 195 -13.63 -9.87 19.68
N THR A 196 -13.63 -9.46 18.41
CA THR A 196 -12.86 -10.19 17.38
C THR A 196 -11.36 -10.08 17.55
N GLN A 197 -10.85 -8.94 18.05
CA GLN A 197 -9.43 -8.76 18.36
C GLN A 197 -9.00 -9.67 19.53
N GLU A 198 -9.81 -9.74 20.59
CA GLU A 198 -9.54 -10.62 21.74
C GLU A 198 -9.51 -12.11 21.37
N THR A 199 -10.33 -12.56 20.41
CA THR A 199 -10.32 -13.98 19.97
C THR A 199 -9.13 -14.35 19.08
N CYS A 200 -8.49 -13.38 18.43
CA CYS A 200 -7.32 -13.62 17.58
C CYS A 200 -6.01 -13.70 18.37
N GLU A 201 -5.96 -13.15 19.59
CA GLU A 201 -4.75 -13.16 20.44
C GLU A 201 -4.58 -14.46 21.27
N ILE A 202 -5.58 -15.36 21.28
CA ILE A 202 -5.56 -16.57 22.14
C ILE A 202 -4.99 -17.83 21.43
N ASN A 203 -4.65 -17.77 20.14
CA ASN A 203 -4.13 -18.94 19.38
C ASN A 203 -2.67 -18.78 18.92
N VAL A 204 -1.76 -18.43 19.83
CA VAL A 204 -0.32 -18.62 19.58
C VAL A 204 0.29 -19.31 20.80
N ASP A 205 0.98 -20.42 20.54
CA ASP A 205 1.80 -21.25 21.44
C ASP A 205 1.11 -22.26 22.37
N THR A 206 0.82 -23.43 21.80
CA THR A 206 1.14 -24.72 22.44
C THR A 206 1.64 -25.70 21.37
N GLY A 207 2.96 -25.84 21.26
CA GLY A 207 3.62 -26.80 20.36
C GLY A 207 5.10 -26.94 20.68
#